data_AF-A0A7C5WQJ1-F1
#
_entry.id   AF-A0A7C5WQJ1-F1
#
_cell.length_a   1.000
_cell.length_b   1.000
_cell.length_c   1.000
_cell.angle_alpha   90.00
_cell.angle_beta   90.00
_cell.angle_gamma   90.00
#
_symmetry.space_group_name_H-M   'P 1'
#
loop_
_entity.id
_entity.type
_entity.pdbx_description
1 polymer ?
#
loop_
_entity_poly.entity_id
_entity_poly.type
_entity_poly.pdbx_seq_one_letter_code
_entity_poly.pdbx_strand_id
1 'polypeptide(L)'
;MRHTGFMFVLALLAATLGGCASSWQRTFEASSAASSPARFEPTEDVVIRGVPWPRLDAALRAIARERAASDTHPNDWTAEQRAEERARLVKALQLSEDPAKVVILGRSVFRTTRDVDPLDGTLSRFARSIGADYAIWSTTALGRTQTVEQEPMTRTGYASRRFRDRDGRLDDDTFWYNETIFVPVVVEREQYAWIVYYVRVLP
;
A
#
# COMPACT_ATOMS: atom_id res chain seq x y z
N MET A 1 28.37 -13.45 -50.55
CA MET A 1 26.93 -13.66 -50.80
C MET A 1 26.30 -14.17 -49.52
N ARG A 2 25.39 -13.39 -48.94
CA ARG A 2 24.68 -13.64 -47.68
C ARG A 2 23.33 -14.26 -48.02
N HIS A 3 23.00 -15.41 -47.44
CA HIS A 3 21.63 -15.91 -47.34
C HIS A 3 21.37 -16.26 -45.86
N THR A 4 20.72 -15.39 -45.10
CA THR A 4 19.29 -15.46 -44.73
C THR A 4 18.85 -16.84 -44.23
N GLY A 5 19.10 -17.07 -42.93
CA GLY A 5 18.46 -18.11 -42.13
C GLY A 5 17.44 -17.48 -41.19
N PHE A 6 16.17 -17.76 -41.47
CA PHE A 6 14.98 -17.53 -40.66
C PHE A 6 15.15 -18.20 -39.28
N MET A 7 14.99 -17.46 -38.17
CA MET A 7 14.71 -18.06 -36.87
C MET A 7 13.55 -17.32 -36.20
N PHE A 8 12.44 -18.05 -36.15
CA PHE A 8 11.16 -17.74 -35.56
C PHE A 8 11.28 -17.76 -34.02
N VAL A 9 10.66 -16.77 -33.37
CA VAL A 9 9.94 -16.86 -32.10
C VAL A 9 10.75 -17.27 -30.85
N LEU A 10 11.01 -16.28 -30.00
CA LEU A 10 10.62 -16.40 -28.59
C LEU A 10 10.02 -15.06 -28.15
N ALA A 11 8.69 -15.00 -28.25
CA ALA A 11 7.90 -13.97 -27.60
C ALA A 11 8.18 -14.06 -26.10
N LEU A 12 9.01 -13.15 -25.58
CA LEU A 12 9.06 -12.88 -24.16
C LEU A 12 7.74 -12.18 -23.85
N LEU A 13 6.70 -12.98 -23.57
CA LEU A 13 5.61 -12.59 -22.70
C LEU A 13 6.26 -12.20 -21.37
N ALA A 14 6.71 -10.95 -21.28
CA ALA A 14 6.69 -10.23 -20.03
C ALA A 14 5.21 -10.05 -19.70
N ALA A 15 4.63 -11.12 -19.15
CA ALA A 15 3.45 -11.03 -18.34
C ALA A 15 3.80 -9.98 -17.28
N THR A 16 3.34 -8.76 -17.52
CA THR A 16 3.13 -7.74 -16.53
C THR A 16 2.10 -8.32 -15.56
N LEU A 17 2.58 -9.22 -14.71
CA LEU A 17 2.00 -9.48 -13.40
C LEU A 17 2.06 -8.13 -12.69
N GLY A 18 1.06 -7.30 -12.97
CA GLY A 18 0.63 -6.22 -12.11
C GLY A 18 0.15 -6.88 -10.83
N GLY A 19 1.09 -7.42 -10.05
CA GLY A 19 0.84 -7.83 -8.69
C GLY A 19 0.25 -6.61 -8.02
N CYS A 20 -0.99 -6.72 -7.56
CA CYS A 20 -1.64 -5.65 -6.84
C CYS A 20 -0.79 -5.32 -5.62
N ALA A 21 0.08 -4.30 -5.75
CA ALA A 21 0.90 -3.84 -4.65
C ALA A 21 -0.03 -3.50 -3.50
N SER A 22 0.26 -4.00 -2.29
CA SER A 22 -0.57 -3.74 -1.11
C SER A 22 -0.62 -2.24 -0.81
N SER A 23 -1.59 -1.79 -0.02
CA SER A 23 -1.63 -0.38 0.43
C SER A 23 -0.31 0.01 1.12
N TRP A 24 0.28 -0.92 1.88
CA TRP A 24 1.59 -0.78 2.52
C TRP A 24 2.68 -0.39 1.51
N GLN A 25 2.80 -1.16 0.43
CA GLN A 25 3.82 -0.96 -0.60
C GLN A 25 3.57 0.29 -1.44
N ARG A 26 2.31 0.55 -1.81
CA ARG A 26 1.95 1.68 -2.68
C ARG A 26 2.20 3.04 -2.05
N THR A 27 2.05 3.15 -0.74
CA THR A 27 2.19 4.42 -0.01
C THR A 27 3.46 4.46 0.83
N PHE A 28 4.44 3.62 0.52
CA PHE A 28 5.70 3.58 1.25
C PHE A 28 6.57 4.79 0.89
N GLU A 29 6.95 5.53 1.92
CA GLU A 29 7.91 6.63 1.87
C GLU A 29 9.20 6.18 2.57
N ALA A 30 10.27 6.04 1.81
CA ALA A 30 11.59 5.69 2.35
C ALA A 30 12.12 6.83 3.21
N SER A 31 12.78 6.47 4.32
CA SER A 31 13.48 7.43 5.16
C SER A 31 14.80 7.86 4.51
N SER A 32 15.20 9.12 4.71
CA SER A 32 16.54 9.60 4.29
C SER A 32 17.66 8.81 4.97
N ALA A 33 17.43 8.33 6.19
CA ALA A 33 18.38 7.46 6.91
C ALA A 33 18.58 6.09 6.24
N ALA A 34 17.63 5.65 5.42
CA ALA A 34 17.70 4.40 4.65
C ALA A 34 18.16 4.61 3.20
N SER A 35 18.47 5.86 2.78
CA SER A 35 18.82 6.20 1.40
C SER A 35 20.28 5.87 1.03
N SER A 36 21.01 5.14 1.87
CA SER A 36 22.30 4.56 1.51
C SER A 36 22.08 3.20 0.83
N PRO A 37 22.72 2.87 -0.30
CA PRO A 37 22.34 1.76 -1.18
C PRO A 37 22.61 0.34 -0.63
N ALA A 38 22.96 0.21 0.66
CA ALA A 38 22.82 -1.05 1.36
C ALA A 38 21.33 -1.27 1.65
N ARG A 39 20.60 -1.84 0.68
CA ARG A 39 19.32 -2.50 0.98
C ARG A 39 19.62 -3.46 2.13
N PHE A 40 19.01 -3.24 3.28
CA PHE A 40 19.09 -4.20 4.37
C PHE A 40 18.66 -5.55 3.80
N GLU A 41 19.47 -6.58 4.05
CA GLU A 41 19.11 -7.93 3.62
C GLU A 41 17.72 -8.28 4.16
N PRO A 42 16.88 -8.94 3.36
CA PRO A 42 15.57 -9.37 3.82
C PRO A 42 15.69 -10.14 5.13
N THR A 43 14.78 -9.82 6.04
CA THR A 43 14.65 -10.52 7.32
C THR A 43 13.72 -11.73 7.16
N GLU A 44 14.03 -12.81 7.87
CA GLU A 44 13.12 -13.96 7.92
C GLU A 44 11.93 -13.68 8.85
N ASP A 45 12.20 -13.07 10.01
CA ASP A 45 11.20 -12.76 11.03
C ASP A 45 10.93 -11.27 11.14
N VAL A 46 9.67 -10.88 10.88
CA VAL A 46 9.16 -9.53 11.15
C VAL A 46 8.16 -9.60 12.28
N VAL A 47 8.38 -8.78 13.31
CA VAL A 47 7.42 -8.59 14.39
C VAL A 47 6.42 -7.50 13.99
N ILE A 48 5.15 -7.88 13.82
CA ILE A 48 4.04 -6.95 13.60
C ILE A 48 3.40 -6.60 14.94
N ARG A 49 3.25 -5.31 15.25
CA ARG A 49 2.57 -4.88 16.48
C ARG A 49 1.86 -3.54 16.34
N GLY A 50 0.74 -3.40 17.03
CA GLY A 50 -0.01 -2.16 17.10
C GLY A 50 0.51 -1.24 18.22
N VAL A 51 0.44 0.06 17.99
CA VAL A 51 0.61 1.09 19.03
C VAL A 51 -0.60 2.03 19.07
N PRO A 52 -1.02 2.51 20.26
CA PRO A 52 -2.16 3.40 20.37
C PRO A 52 -1.97 4.70 19.58
N TRP A 53 -2.95 5.05 18.74
CA TRP A 53 -2.90 6.27 17.93
C TRP A 53 -2.65 7.55 18.74
N PRO A 54 -3.32 7.79 19.90
CA PRO A 54 -3.10 9.01 20.67
C PRO A 54 -1.64 9.19 21.10
N ARG A 55 -0.94 8.08 21.38
CA ARG A 55 0.48 8.10 21.76
C ARG A 55 1.35 8.53 20.59
N LEU A 56 1.16 7.91 19.44
CA LEU A 56 1.94 8.22 18.23
C LEU A 56 1.64 9.64 17.76
N ASP A 57 0.37 10.04 17.69
CA ASP A 57 -0.05 11.38 17.29
C ASP A 57 0.53 12.47 18.21
N ALA A 58 0.47 12.27 19.54
CA ALA A 58 1.05 13.22 20.49
C ALA A 58 2.56 13.43 20.27
N ALA A 59 3.31 12.34 20.02
CA ALA A 59 4.73 12.40 19.74
C ALA A 59 5.04 13.09 18.40
N LEU A 60 4.29 12.75 17.34
CA LEU A 60 4.46 13.37 16.02
C LEU A 60 4.14 14.87 16.06
N ARG A 61 3.10 15.28 16.80
CA ARG A 61 2.79 16.70 17.03
C ARG A 61 3.88 17.42 17.82
N ALA A 62 4.47 16.77 18.83
CA ALA A 62 5.58 17.35 19.59
C ALA A 62 6.80 17.58 18.69
N ILE A 63 7.20 16.56 17.92
CA ILE A 63 8.29 16.66 16.93
C ILE A 63 8.00 17.77 15.91
N ALA A 64 6.78 17.83 15.38
CA ALA A 64 6.40 18.86 14.42
C ALA A 64 6.46 20.28 15.00
N ARG A 65 6.04 20.46 16.26
CA ARG A 65 6.14 21.76 16.96
C ARG A 65 7.58 22.20 17.14
N GLU A 66 8.46 21.28 17.51
CA GLU A 66 9.88 21.60 17.68
C GLU A 66 10.57 21.93 16.36
N ARG A 67 10.26 21.19 15.30
CA ARG A 67 10.70 21.54 13.94
C ARG A 67 10.25 22.94 13.54
N ALA A 68 9.00 23.29 13.83
CA ALA A 68 8.46 24.61 13.53
C ALA A 68 9.04 25.74 14.39
N ALA A 69 9.48 25.42 15.61
CA ALA A 69 10.13 26.37 16.54
C ALA A 69 11.63 26.51 16.31
N SER A 70 12.25 25.63 15.51
CA SER A 70 13.68 25.65 15.21
C SER A 70 13.98 26.64 14.10
N ASP A 71 14.94 27.54 14.34
CA ASP A 71 15.48 28.45 13.30
C ASP A 71 16.36 27.71 12.27
N THR A 72 16.79 26.48 12.59
CA THR A 72 17.56 25.61 11.70
C THR A 72 16.65 24.65 10.96
N HIS A 73 16.79 24.57 9.64
CA HIS A 73 16.03 23.62 8.82
C HIS A 73 16.38 22.17 9.20
N PRO A 74 15.43 21.21 9.22
CA PRO A 74 15.69 19.83 9.67
C PRO A 74 16.84 19.09 8.98
N ASN A 75 17.14 19.46 7.72
CA ASN A 75 18.27 18.88 6.98
C ASN A 75 19.64 19.38 7.49
N ASP A 76 19.66 20.51 8.18
CA ASP A 76 20.87 21.16 8.71
C ASP A 76 21.04 20.92 10.22
N TRP A 77 20.15 20.12 10.82
CA TRP A 77 20.24 19.73 12.23
C TRP A 77 21.52 18.96 12.53
N THR A 78 22.04 19.14 13.74
CA THR A 78 23.18 18.37 14.24
C THR A 78 22.83 16.89 14.41
N ALA A 79 23.86 16.05 14.56
CA ALA A 79 23.65 14.62 14.79
C ALA A 79 22.86 14.36 16.08
N GLU A 80 23.11 15.15 17.13
CA GLU A 80 22.45 15.07 18.43
C GLU A 80 20.97 15.42 18.32
N GLN A 81 20.61 16.50 17.61
CA GLN A 81 19.22 16.89 17.39
C GLN A 81 18.43 15.81 16.64
N ARG A 82 19.03 15.22 15.59
CA ARG A 82 18.42 14.10 14.86
C ARG A 82 18.30 12.85 15.71
N ALA A 83 19.28 12.57 16.57
CA ALA A 83 19.26 11.44 17.48
C ALA A 83 18.16 11.61 18.54
N GLU A 84 17.97 12.81 19.08
CA GLU A 84 16.93 13.11 20.05
C GLU A 84 15.53 12.96 19.45
N GLU A 85 15.30 13.52 18.26
CA GLU A 85 14.04 13.34 17.54
C GLU A 85 13.74 11.85 17.30
N ARG A 86 14.75 11.10 16.84
CA ARG A 86 14.64 9.66 16.62
C ARG A 86 14.28 8.94 17.93
N ALA A 87 14.95 9.25 19.04
CA ALA A 87 14.67 8.66 20.33
C ALA A 87 13.22 8.89 20.79
N ARG A 88 12.67 10.08 20.55
CA ARG A 88 11.27 10.37 20.86
C ARG A 88 10.32 9.56 19.99
N LEU A 89 10.61 9.41 18.70
CA LEU A 89 9.81 8.57 17.80
C LEU A 89 9.89 7.08 18.19
N VAL A 90 11.09 6.54 18.45
CA VAL A 90 11.29 5.15 18.88
C VAL A 90 10.53 4.85 20.18
N LYS A 91 10.57 5.78 21.14
CA LYS A 91 9.79 5.70 22.38
C LYS A 91 8.28 5.73 22.12
N ALA A 92 7.81 6.55 21.17
CA ALA A 92 6.40 6.60 20.78
C ALA A 92 5.94 5.28 20.16
N LEU A 93 6.81 4.63 19.37
CA LEU A 93 6.61 3.31 18.78
C LEU A 93 6.71 2.14 19.79
N GLN A 94 6.91 2.44 21.07
CA GLN A 94 7.03 1.47 22.17
C GLN A 94 8.11 0.40 21.92
N LEU A 95 9.19 0.76 21.22
CA LEU A 95 10.38 -0.08 21.10
C LEU A 95 11.20 0.01 22.39
N SER A 96 11.63 -1.13 22.91
CA SER A 96 12.49 -1.27 24.10
C SER A 96 13.98 -1.05 23.77
N GLU A 97 14.29 -1.07 22.49
CA GLU A 97 15.62 -1.10 21.93
C GLU A 97 16.26 0.28 22.03
N ASP A 98 17.59 0.28 22.17
CA ASP A 98 18.36 1.52 22.20
C ASP A 98 18.09 2.33 20.92
N PRO A 99 17.56 3.56 21.02
CA PRO A 99 17.31 4.40 19.85
C PRO A 99 18.53 4.63 18.95
N ALA A 100 19.75 4.53 19.50
CA ALA A 100 20.98 4.62 18.71
C ALA A 100 21.17 3.42 17.76
N LYS A 101 20.66 2.25 18.13
CA LYS A 101 20.67 1.03 17.30
C LYS A 101 19.48 0.92 16.36
N VAL A 102 18.48 1.79 16.52
CA VAL A 102 17.25 1.75 15.73
C VAL A 102 17.40 2.59 14.45
N VAL A 103 17.09 1.96 13.32
CA VAL A 103 17.01 2.61 12.01
C VAL A 103 15.57 2.54 11.52
N ILE A 104 14.97 3.71 11.27
CA ILE A 104 13.66 3.80 10.63
C ILE A 104 13.87 3.73 9.13
N LEU A 105 13.41 2.64 8.51
CA LEU A 105 13.55 2.38 7.08
C LEU A 105 12.63 3.25 6.25
N GLY A 106 11.45 3.54 6.80
CA GLY A 106 10.45 4.36 6.17
C GLY A 106 9.11 4.21 6.86
N ARG A 107 8.06 4.71 6.22
CA ARG A 107 6.69 4.60 6.71
C ARG A 107 5.70 4.45 5.57
N SER A 108 4.52 3.91 5.86
CA SER A 108 3.37 3.95 4.97
C SER A 108 2.24 4.71 5.65
N VAL A 109 1.64 5.67 4.95
CA VAL A 109 0.49 6.44 5.45
C VAL A 109 -0.61 6.43 4.40
N PHE A 110 -1.83 6.06 4.79
CA PHE A 110 -2.98 6.12 3.90
C PHE A 110 -4.31 6.21 4.65
N ARG A 111 -5.35 6.57 3.89
CA ARG A 111 -6.74 6.55 4.35
C ARG A 111 -7.52 5.55 3.52
N THR A 112 -8.44 4.82 4.14
CA THR A 112 -9.24 3.81 3.45
C THR A 112 -10.58 3.64 4.15
N THR A 113 -11.61 3.31 3.37
CA THR A 113 -12.92 2.81 3.85
C THR A 113 -13.02 1.30 3.79
N ARG A 114 -12.02 0.63 3.20
CA ARG A 114 -11.91 -0.83 3.15
C ARG A 114 -11.30 -1.35 4.45
N ASP A 115 -11.77 -2.50 4.88
CA ASP A 115 -11.16 -3.26 5.97
C ASP A 115 -9.72 -3.61 5.61
N VAL A 116 -8.83 -3.37 6.57
CA VAL A 116 -7.41 -3.66 6.47
C VAL A 116 -7.01 -4.46 7.70
N ASP A 117 -6.62 -5.71 7.48
CA ASP A 117 -6.07 -6.56 8.52
C ASP A 117 -4.54 -6.52 8.45
N PRO A 118 -3.83 -5.94 9.44
CA PRO A 118 -2.37 -5.91 9.46
C PRO A 118 -1.74 -7.30 9.64
N LEU A 119 -2.52 -8.33 9.97
CA LEU A 119 -2.07 -9.71 10.18
C LEU A 119 -2.36 -10.64 8.98
N ASP A 120 -2.92 -10.12 7.88
CA ASP A 120 -3.20 -10.88 6.65
C ASP A 120 -1.94 -11.39 5.90
N GLY A 121 -0.75 -11.10 6.44
CA GLY A 121 0.54 -11.48 5.88
C GLY A 121 1.06 -10.54 4.79
N THR A 122 0.27 -9.61 4.28
CA THR A 122 0.73 -8.62 3.29
C THR A 122 1.69 -7.61 3.90
N LEU A 123 1.45 -7.21 5.15
CA LEU A 123 2.31 -6.29 5.89
C LEU A 123 3.65 -6.92 6.23
N SER A 124 3.68 -8.13 6.81
CA SER A 124 4.95 -8.81 7.10
C SER A 124 5.75 -9.10 5.84
N ARG A 125 5.11 -9.56 4.75
CA ARG A 125 5.80 -9.81 3.48
C ARG A 125 6.48 -8.55 2.95
N PHE A 126 5.79 -7.42 2.99
CA PHE A 126 6.37 -6.15 2.56
C PHE A 126 7.51 -5.70 3.49
N ALA A 127 7.30 -5.75 4.81
CA ALA A 127 8.32 -5.41 5.80
C ALA A 127 9.60 -6.27 5.65
N ARG A 128 9.47 -7.57 5.41
CA ARG A 128 10.61 -8.47 5.13
C ARG A 128 11.34 -8.04 3.86
N SER A 129 10.60 -7.70 2.80
CA SER A 129 11.18 -7.35 1.50
C SER A 129 12.07 -6.09 1.54
N ILE A 130 11.86 -5.23 2.54
CA ILE A 130 12.68 -4.02 2.76
C ILE A 130 13.70 -4.20 3.91
N GLY A 131 13.79 -5.40 4.50
CA GLY A 131 14.72 -5.73 5.58
C GLY A 131 14.34 -5.19 6.95
N ALA A 132 13.04 -4.96 7.23
CA ALA A 132 12.60 -4.52 8.55
C ALA A 132 12.59 -5.68 9.56
N ASP A 133 12.93 -5.43 10.82
CA ASP A 133 12.71 -6.37 11.92
C ASP A 133 11.31 -6.16 12.54
N TYR A 134 10.82 -4.92 12.49
CA TYR A 134 9.52 -4.54 13.03
C TYR A 134 8.65 -3.80 12.00
N ALA A 135 7.36 -4.12 12.01
CA ALA A 135 6.31 -3.33 11.37
C ALA A 135 5.33 -2.85 12.44
N ILE A 136 5.42 -1.56 12.79
CA ILE A 136 4.67 -0.99 13.91
C ILE A 136 3.56 -0.13 13.34
N TRP A 137 2.31 -0.57 13.52
CA TRP A 137 1.15 0.07 12.93
C TRP A 137 0.31 0.81 13.97
N SER A 138 -0.43 1.81 13.50
CA SER A 138 -1.41 2.52 14.29
C SER A 138 -2.56 2.97 13.38
N THR A 139 -3.77 2.99 13.93
CA THR A 139 -4.98 3.35 13.19
C THR A 139 -5.91 4.22 14.01
N THR A 140 -6.66 5.09 13.35
CA THR A 140 -7.76 5.86 13.96
C THR A 140 -8.93 5.95 13.00
N ALA A 141 -10.14 5.93 13.54
CA ALA A 141 -11.32 6.32 12.79
C ALA A 141 -11.28 7.83 12.48
N LEU A 142 -11.64 8.20 11.26
CA LEU A 142 -11.80 9.59 10.80
C LEU A 142 -13.27 10.02 10.72
N GLY A 143 -14.20 9.11 10.99
CA GLY A 143 -15.64 9.31 10.82
C GLY A 143 -16.17 8.69 9.52
N ARG A 144 -17.39 9.07 9.12
CA ARG A 144 -18.05 8.54 7.92
C ARG A 144 -17.74 9.37 6.69
N THR A 145 -17.61 8.71 5.55
CA THR A 145 -17.44 9.34 4.24
C THR A 145 -18.25 8.60 3.18
N GLN A 146 -18.60 9.30 2.10
CA GLN A 146 -19.30 8.69 0.97
C GLN A 146 -18.30 7.96 0.08
N THR A 147 -18.62 6.71 -0.27
CA THR A 147 -17.87 5.93 -1.25
C THR A 147 -18.81 5.37 -2.32
N VAL A 148 -18.29 5.14 -3.51
CA VAL A 148 -19.04 4.56 -4.62
C VAL A 148 -18.72 3.06 -4.65
N GLU A 149 -19.73 2.25 -4.35
CA GLU A 149 -19.66 0.79 -4.46
C GLU A 149 -20.38 0.31 -5.72
N GLN A 150 -19.94 -0.82 -6.24
CA GLN A 150 -20.52 -1.43 -7.44
C GLN A 150 -21.47 -2.53 -7.00
N GLU A 151 -22.76 -2.26 -7.07
CA GLU A 151 -23.80 -3.21 -6.68
C GLU A 151 -24.20 -4.08 -7.88
N PRO A 152 -24.17 -5.43 -7.75
CA PRO A 152 -24.60 -6.30 -8.83
C PRO A 152 -26.13 -6.22 -8.96
N MET A 153 -26.59 -5.84 -10.14
CA MET A 153 -27.99 -5.89 -10.53
C MET A 153 -28.20 -6.88 -11.66
N THR A 154 -29.32 -7.60 -11.60
CA THR A 154 -29.69 -8.57 -12.62
C THR A 154 -30.57 -7.88 -13.66
N ARG A 155 -30.10 -7.82 -14.91
CA ARG A 155 -30.86 -7.33 -16.05
C ARG A 155 -31.29 -8.53 -16.90
N THR A 156 -32.59 -8.77 -16.96
CA THR A 156 -33.18 -9.76 -17.87
C THR A 156 -33.89 -9.06 -19.02
N GLY A 157 -33.81 -9.62 -20.22
CA GLY A 157 -34.52 -9.08 -21.38
C GLY A 157 -34.53 -10.03 -22.56
N TYR A 158 -35.10 -9.54 -23.66
CA TYR A 158 -35.03 -10.19 -24.97
C TYR A 158 -34.18 -9.34 -25.90
N ALA A 159 -33.28 -9.98 -26.65
CA ALA A 159 -32.50 -9.34 -27.68
C ALA A 159 -32.77 -10.05 -29.01
N SER A 160 -32.89 -9.27 -30.08
CA SER A 160 -32.96 -9.80 -31.44
C SER A 160 -31.64 -9.55 -32.15
N ARG A 161 -31.13 -10.58 -32.83
CA ARG A 161 -29.99 -10.44 -33.74
C ARG A 161 -30.44 -10.84 -35.14
N ARG A 162 -29.99 -10.06 -36.12
CA ARG A 162 -30.15 -10.41 -37.53
C ARG A 162 -28.89 -11.11 -38.00
N PHE A 163 -29.04 -12.26 -38.65
CA PHE A 163 -27.92 -12.94 -39.27
C PHE A 163 -28.33 -13.38 -40.68
N ARG A 164 -27.35 -13.55 -41.56
CA ARG A 164 -27.59 -14.19 -42.85
C ARG A 164 -27.41 -15.68 -42.71
N ASP A 165 -28.39 -16.44 -43.18
CA ASP A 165 -28.28 -17.89 -43.26
C ASP A 165 -27.28 -18.31 -44.37
N ARG A 166 -27.06 -19.62 -44.49
CA ARG A 166 -26.15 -20.20 -45.48
C ARG A 166 -26.55 -19.91 -46.93
N ASP A 167 -27.83 -19.61 -47.17
CA ASP A 167 -28.42 -19.33 -48.49
C ASP A 167 -28.53 -17.81 -48.77
N GLY A 168 -28.00 -16.98 -47.86
CA GLY A 168 -27.95 -15.53 -47.99
C GLY A 168 -29.24 -14.80 -47.64
N ARG A 169 -30.27 -15.48 -47.11
CA ARG A 169 -31.50 -14.86 -46.62
C ARG A 169 -31.22 -14.22 -45.26
N LEU A 170 -31.85 -13.07 -45.02
CA LEU A 170 -31.81 -12.43 -43.71
C LEU A 170 -32.82 -13.11 -42.80
N ASP A 171 -32.36 -13.60 -41.65
CA ASP A 171 -33.19 -14.19 -40.61
C ASP A 171 -33.01 -13.44 -39.28
N ASP A 172 -34.06 -13.44 -38.47
CA ASP A 172 -34.15 -12.71 -37.20
C ASP A 172 -34.31 -13.73 -36.05
N ASP A 173 -33.31 -13.84 -35.18
CA ASP A 173 -33.35 -14.71 -33.99
C ASP A 173 -33.55 -13.84 -32.74
N THR A 174 -34.55 -14.17 -31.92
CA THR A 174 -34.82 -13.50 -30.65
C THR A 174 -34.50 -14.45 -29.51
N PHE A 175 -33.55 -14.06 -28.65
CA PHE A 175 -33.13 -14.86 -27.51
C PHE A 175 -33.35 -14.11 -26.20
N TRP A 176 -33.62 -14.87 -25.15
CA TRP A 176 -33.67 -14.37 -23.78
C TRP A 176 -32.25 -14.25 -23.23
N TYR A 177 -31.96 -13.15 -22.54
CA TYR A 177 -30.69 -12.96 -21.84
C TYR A 177 -30.92 -12.60 -20.37
N ASN A 178 -29.95 -12.99 -19.56
CA ASN A 178 -29.81 -12.62 -18.17
C ASN A 178 -28.36 -12.20 -17.95
N GLU A 179 -28.14 -10.92 -17.65
CA GLU A 179 -26.82 -10.33 -17.48
C GLU A 179 -26.72 -9.66 -16.10
N THR A 180 -25.62 -9.88 -15.40
CA THR A 180 -25.27 -9.12 -14.21
C THR A 180 -24.55 -7.84 -14.63
N ILE A 181 -25.18 -6.70 -14.36
CA ILE A 181 -24.56 -5.38 -14.53
C ILE A 181 -24.16 -4.82 -13.17
N PHE A 182 -23.09 -4.05 -13.12
CA PHE A 182 -22.65 -3.37 -11.90
C PHE A 182 -23.04 -1.90 -11.98
N VAL A 183 -23.83 -1.45 -11.01
CA VAL A 183 -24.27 -0.05 -10.94
C VAL A 183 -23.57 0.66 -9.79
N PRO A 184 -23.12 1.91 -9.99
CA PRO A 184 -22.52 2.68 -8.91
C PRO A 184 -23.60 3.12 -7.91
N VAL A 185 -23.41 2.76 -6.65
CA VAL A 185 -24.25 3.20 -5.53
C VAL A 185 -23.38 3.97 -4.55
N VAL A 186 -23.86 5.15 -4.14
CA VAL A 186 -23.19 5.95 -3.11
C VAL A 186 -23.62 5.41 -1.75
N VAL A 187 -22.65 4.91 -0.98
CA VAL A 187 -22.86 4.41 0.38
C VAL A 187 -21.99 5.15 1.39
N GLU A 188 -22.47 5.30 2.61
CA GLU A 188 -21.67 5.83 3.71
C GLU A 188 -20.85 4.72 4.36
N ARG A 189 -19.53 4.91 4.46
CA ARG A 189 -18.62 3.99 5.13
C ARG A 189 -17.77 4.74 6.15
N GLU A 190 -17.38 4.04 7.21
CA GLU A 190 -16.36 4.55 8.11
C GLU A 190 -15.01 4.59 7.38
N GLN A 191 -14.29 5.70 7.56
CA GLN A 191 -12.95 5.88 7.02
C GLN A 191 -11.93 5.79 8.16
N TYR A 192 -10.84 5.09 7.89
CA TYR A 192 -9.74 4.91 8.82
C TYR A 192 -8.47 5.54 8.24
N ALA A 193 -7.69 6.20 9.10
CA ALA A 193 -6.31 6.58 8.82
C ALA A 193 -5.36 5.52 9.38
N TRP A 194 -4.42 5.09 8.54
CA TRP A 194 -3.40 4.11 8.89
C TRP A 194 -2.02 4.74 8.79
N ILE A 195 -1.16 4.43 9.75
CA ILE A 195 0.27 4.70 9.70
C ILE A 195 1.03 3.45 10.12
N VAL A 196 2.09 3.13 9.38
CA VAL A 196 3.01 2.05 9.72
C VAL A 196 4.44 2.55 9.62
N TYR A 197 5.25 2.26 10.63
CA TYR A 197 6.69 2.46 10.61
C TYR A 197 7.41 1.13 10.44
N TYR A 198 8.39 1.11 9.55
CA TYR A 198 9.26 -0.05 9.31
C TYR A 198 10.61 0.22 9.94
N VAL A 199 11.05 -0.71 10.80
CA VAL A 199 12.20 -0.48 11.67
C VAL A 199 13.16 -1.65 11.59
N ARG A 200 14.44 -1.32 11.48
CA ARG A 200 15.58 -2.24 11.62
C ARG A 200 16.30 -1.96 12.93
N VAL A 201 16.72 -3.00 13.62
CA VAL A 201 17.59 -2.93 14.80
C VAL A 201 18.98 -3.42 14.40
N LEU A 202 19.98 -2.57 14.58
CA LEU A 202 21.37 -2.92 14.36
C LEU A 202 21.91 -3.73 15.56
N PRO A 203 22.87 -4.65 15.33
CA PRO A 203 23.48 -5.44 16.40
C PRO A 203 24.20 -4.58 17.45
#